data_AF-A0A1Y3EX99-F1
#
_entry.id   AF-A0A1Y3EX99-F1
#
_cell.length_a   1.000
_cell.length_b   1.000
_cell.length_c   1.000
_cell.angle_alpha   90.00
_cell.angle_beta   90.00
_cell.angle_gamma   90.00
#
_symmetry.space_group_name_H-M   'P 1'
#
loop_
_entity.id
_entity.type
_entity.pdbx_description
1 polymer ?
#
loop_
_entity_poly.entity_id
_entity_poly.type
_entity_poly.pdbx_seq_one_letter_code
_entity_poly.pdbx_strand_id
1 'polypeptide(L)'
;NFAAYFDFCKYLKAIKAHQILAINRGVSCAFLKKMITLPLKWKSQFVTVCQEKLRKGKKAISEIERNAIEKCFNEIADKYLCRCLWNNATKVAEMEALECFSRNLKDMLLVKPLKGCSILGIDPGFAAGCKYAMISSTGDVIDTGKIFLRNPSQKEDQVLMKRLCDLMVQAKCENIAIGNGTGSQQTQQLISDLIKSNFFAPLSVKFCEAGSSRYSISKVGCDDLPGLDPIYRSAEYIKIDPKHVGIGMYQHDLAKTELKAVRDSVFEECVSFVGVNLNTCSSQLLQHVSGLGKQKAEAIIKHRAKLGQFRNRKQLLQINGIGQHVYKMCCGFLRIYAAELNEQRQIGTLKRKDSKYMDVDALDATSIHPETYEIVDKLLNHLKLDRMDLLRAEARDVVVRFGKNGENLAKFSDNYHIDMDTLNFIISNIEKYGNDDIRDDFNGWTFVESVNTFDSLSVGSILIGTVRNIAPFGAFVDIGINQQVRVSVSKIDEERNRISLRLVETL
;
A
#
# COMPACT_ATOMS: atom_id res chain seq x y z
N ASN A 1 14.91 -12.81 21.95
CA ASN A 1 14.93 -12.68 20.47
C ASN A 1 15.79 -13.72 19.74
N PHE A 2 17.02 -14.03 20.16
CA PHE A 2 17.89 -14.98 19.42
C PHE A 2 18.03 -16.39 20.04
N ALA A 3 17.38 -16.67 21.17
CA ALA A 3 17.54 -17.93 21.91
C ALA A 3 17.27 -19.19 21.07
N ALA A 4 16.31 -19.14 20.14
CA ALA A 4 16.02 -20.24 19.21
C ALA A 4 17.20 -20.57 18.25
N TYR A 5 18.24 -19.73 18.20
CA TYR A 5 19.38 -19.86 17.31
C TYR A 5 20.72 -20.15 18.03
N PHE A 6 20.73 -20.34 19.36
CA PHE A 6 21.97 -20.60 20.10
C PHE A 6 22.56 -21.98 19.78
N ASP A 7 21.73 -23.03 19.80
CA ASP A 7 22.13 -24.40 19.45
C ASP A 7 21.53 -24.85 18.10
N PHE A 8 21.44 -23.93 17.15
CA PHE A 8 20.78 -24.18 15.86
C PHE A 8 21.74 -24.81 14.85
N CYS A 9 21.53 -26.10 14.55
CA CYS A 9 22.25 -26.83 13.53
C CYS A 9 21.30 -27.47 12.52
N LYS A 10 21.41 -27.08 11.24
CA LYS A 10 20.62 -27.66 10.14
C LYS A 10 21.42 -27.65 8.84
N TYR A 11 21.05 -28.55 7.92
CA TYR A 11 21.50 -28.44 6.53
C TYR A 11 21.02 -27.11 5.92
N LEU A 12 21.89 -26.43 5.17
CA LEU A 12 21.58 -25.12 4.57
C LEU A 12 20.26 -25.12 3.79
N LYS A 13 19.98 -26.18 3.03
CA LYS A 13 18.73 -26.37 2.27
C LYS A 13 17.45 -26.41 3.11
N ALA A 14 17.56 -26.68 4.41
CA ALA A 14 16.44 -26.78 5.34
C ALA A 14 16.27 -25.54 6.22
N ILE A 15 17.17 -24.55 6.08
CA ILE A 15 17.07 -23.27 6.78
C ILE A 15 16.13 -22.37 5.98
N LYS A 16 15.09 -21.86 6.64
CA LYS A 16 14.10 -20.98 6.01
C LYS A 16 14.66 -19.56 5.86
N ALA A 17 14.17 -18.78 4.88
CA ALA A 17 14.63 -17.42 4.62
C ALA A 17 14.64 -16.53 5.88
N HIS A 18 13.53 -16.52 6.64
CA HIS A 18 13.44 -15.74 7.88
C HIS A 18 14.49 -16.13 8.93
N GLN A 19 14.94 -17.39 8.93
CA GLN A 19 15.99 -17.86 9.84
C GLN A 19 17.36 -17.40 9.37
N ILE A 20 17.62 -17.40 8.06
CA ILE A 20 18.86 -16.85 7.48
C ILE A 20 19.00 -15.38 7.87
N LEU A 21 17.94 -14.58 7.70
CA LEU A 21 17.93 -13.17 8.07
C LEU A 21 18.09 -12.95 9.58
N ALA A 22 17.43 -13.77 10.40
CA ALA A 22 17.60 -13.75 11.85
C ALA A 22 19.05 -14.02 12.28
N ILE A 23 19.67 -15.05 11.68
CA ILE A 23 21.07 -15.42 11.93
C ILE A 23 21.99 -14.29 11.49
N ASN A 24 21.78 -13.69 10.30
CA ASN A 24 22.58 -12.57 9.80
C ASN A 24 22.52 -11.38 10.78
N ARG A 25 21.33 -11.04 11.27
CA ARG A 25 21.16 -9.98 12.28
C ARG A 25 21.81 -10.33 13.61
N GLY A 26 21.66 -11.56 14.09
CA GLY A 26 22.32 -12.00 15.33
C GLY A 26 23.85 -11.94 15.22
N VAL A 27 24.41 -12.26 14.05
CA VAL A 27 25.84 -12.15 13.76
C VAL A 27 26.28 -10.68 13.68
N SER A 28 25.53 -9.80 13.00
CA SER A 28 25.90 -8.38 12.90
C SER A 28 25.84 -7.65 14.24
N CYS A 29 24.93 -8.05 15.12
CA CYS A 29 24.84 -7.56 16.50
C CYS A 29 25.81 -8.28 17.46
N ALA A 30 26.69 -9.15 16.97
CA ALA A 30 27.66 -9.93 17.76
C ALA A 30 27.04 -10.85 18.84
N PHE A 31 25.75 -11.19 18.74
CA PHE A 31 25.10 -12.16 19.63
C PHE A 31 25.28 -13.61 19.18
N LEU A 32 25.49 -13.84 17.88
CA LEU A 32 25.67 -15.17 17.30
C LEU A 32 27.00 -15.28 16.57
N LYS A 33 27.58 -16.48 16.60
CA LYS A 33 28.69 -16.86 15.71
C LYS A 33 28.19 -17.95 14.77
N LYS A 34 28.20 -17.66 13.48
CA LYS A 34 27.81 -18.62 12.44
C LYS A 34 29.02 -19.43 11.98
N MET A 35 28.85 -20.75 11.90
CA MET A 35 29.80 -21.68 11.30
C MET A 35 29.10 -22.48 10.19
N ILE A 36 29.78 -22.68 9.07
CA ILE A 36 29.31 -23.51 7.96
C ILE A 36 30.38 -24.55 7.70
N THR A 37 29.98 -25.81 7.63
CA THR A 37 30.88 -26.94 7.43
C THR A 37 30.48 -27.70 6.18
N LEU A 38 31.43 -27.96 5.29
CA LEU A 38 31.21 -28.83 4.15
C LEU A 38 31.31 -30.31 4.56
N PRO A 39 30.46 -31.20 4.01
CA PRO A 39 30.66 -32.63 4.16
C PRO A 39 32.05 -33.07 3.69
N LEU A 40 32.71 -33.97 4.42
CA LEU A 40 34.09 -34.43 4.13
C LEU A 40 34.30 -34.94 2.69
N LYS A 41 33.25 -35.48 2.07
CA LYS A 41 33.26 -35.92 0.66
C LYS A 41 33.66 -34.82 -0.33
N TRP A 42 33.41 -33.54 -0.02
CA TRP A 42 33.79 -32.44 -0.90
C TRP A 42 35.30 -32.22 -0.91
N LYS A 43 35.97 -32.43 0.24
CA LYS A 43 37.43 -32.39 0.31
C LYS A 43 38.04 -33.48 -0.56
N SER A 44 37.58 -34.72 -0.41
CA SER A 44 38.10 -35.83 -1.21
C SER A 44 37.86 -35.63 -2.70
N GLN A 45 36.66 -35.20 -3.10
CA GLN A 45 36.36 -34.88 -4.50
C GLN A 45 37.22 -33.74 -5.06
N PHE A 46 37.40 -32.65 -4.30
CA PHE A 46 38.24 -31.53 -4.71
C PHE A 46 39.68 -31.99 -4.93
N VAL A 47 40.23 -32.75 -3.97
CA VAL A 47 41.57 -33.30 -4.08
C VAL A 47 41.67 -34.13 -5.35
N THR A 48 40.82 -35.15 -5.53
CA THR A 48 40.83 -36.02 -6.73
C THR A 48 40.82 -35.23 -8.04
N VAL A 49 39.92 -34.25 -8.18
CA VAL A 49 39.82 -33.43 -9.40
C VAL A 49 41.08 -32.60 -9.62
N CYS A 50 41.68 -32.03 -8.58
CA CYS A 50 42.95 -31.30 -8.69
C CYS A 50 44.11 -32.23 -9.06
N GLN A 51 44.17 -33.44 -8.49
CA GLN A 51 45.22 -34.42 -8.82
C GLN A 51 45.14 -34.85 -10.29
N GLU A 52 43.94 -35.10 -10.80
CA GLU A 52 43.71 -35.43 -12.22
C GLU A 52 44.15 -34.31 -13.15
N LYS A 53 43.79 -33.06 -12.83
CA LYS A 53 44.19 -31.89 -13.64
C LYS A 53 45.69 -31.61 -13.60
N LEU A 54 46.35 -31.85 -12.47
CA LEU A 54 47.80 -31.63 -12.31
C LEU A 54 48.65 -32.76 -12.89
N ARG A 55 48.08 -33.96 -13.06
CA ARG A 55 48.81 -35.12 -13.56
C ARG A 55 49.48 -34.85 -14.91
N LYS A 56 48.88 -34.12 -15.86
CA LYS A 56 49.47 -33.79 -17.19
C LYS A 56 50.23 -34.99 -17.84
N GLY A 57 49.71 -36.21 -17.72
CA GLY A 57 50.36 -37.43 -18.24
C GLY A 57 51.35 -38.15 -17.30
N LYS A 58 51.60 -37.65 -16.09
CA LYS A 58 52.40 -38.32 -15.05
C LYS A 58 51.68 -39.53 -14.45
N LYS A 59 52.46 -40.58 -14.11
CA LYS A 59 51.95 -41.79 -13.41
C LYS A 59 51.35 -41.49 -12.04
N ALA A 60 51.88 -40.51 -11.30
CA ALA A 60 51.37 -40.06 -10.00
C ALA A 60 51.79 -38.60 -9.73
N ILE A 61 51.13 -37.94 -8.78
CA ILE A 61 51.59 -36.65 -8.24
C ILE A 61 52.52 -36.89 -7.03
N SER A 62 53.38 -35.92 -6.74
CA SER A 62 54.25 -35.92 -5.57
C SER A 62 53.49 -35.67 -4.26
N GLU A 63 54.10 -36.05 -3.15
CA GLU A 63 53.55 -35.77 -1.81
C GLU A 63 53.46 -34.27 -1.51
N ILE A 64 54.41 -33.47 -2.00
CA ILE A 64 54.40 -32.01 -1.89
C ILE A 64 53.17 -31.44 -2.61
N GLU A 65 52.90 -31.90 -3.84
CA GLU A 65 51.70 -31.49 -4.61
C GLU A 65 50.42 -31.89 -3.87
N ARG A 66 50.33 -33.11 -3.32
CA ARG A 66 49.18 -33.55 -2.53
C ARG A 66 48.95 -32.67 -1.30
N ASN A 67 49.99 -32.42 -0.52
CA ASN A 67 49.92 -31.58 0.68
C ASN A 67 49.53 -30.13 0.34
N ALA A 68 50.03 -29.59 -0.78
CA ALA A 68 49.65 -28.27 -1.26
C ALA A 68 48.16 -28.19 -1.65
N ILE A 69 47.62 -29.21 -2.34
CA ILE A 69 46.19 -29.28 -2.69
C ILE A 69 45.33 -29.36 -1.44
N GLU A 70 45.69 -30.20 -0.47
CA GLU A 70 44.95 -30.33 0.78
C GLU A 70 44.97 -29.03 1.60
N LYS A 71 46.12 -28.35 1.67
CA LYS A 71 46.24 -27.04 2.32
C LYS A 71 45.39 -25.99 1.60
N CYS A 72 45.44 -25.95 0.26
CA CYS A 72 44.60 -25.07 -0.56
C CYS A 72 43.11 -25.29 -0.27
N PHE A 73 42.67 -26.53 -0.15
CA PHE A 73 41.29 -26.82 0.21
C PHE A 73 40.93 -26.25 1.58
N ASN A 74 41.68 -26.61 2.64
CA ASN A 74 41.33 -26.25 4.02
C ASN A 74 41.42 -24.73 4.28
N GLU A 75 42.40 -24.05 3.67
CA GLU A 75 42.66 -22.63 3.97
C GLU A 75 41.92 -21.67 3.04
N ILE A 76 41.61 -22.08 1.81
CA ILE A 76 41.08 -21.21 0.75
C ILE A 76 39.75 -21.73 0.23
N ALA A 77 39.71 -22.93 -0.36
CA ALA A 77 38.53 -23.40 -1.10
C ALA A 77 37.31 -23.60 -0.18
N ASP A 78 37.50 -24.22 0.99
CA ASP A 78 36.43 -24.45 1.97
C ASP A 78 35.81 -23.13 2.43
N LYS A 79 36.64 -22.17 2.87
CA LYS A 79 36.20 -20.83 3.30
C LYS A 79 35.47 -20.09 2.19
N TYR A 80 36.00 -20.15 0.96
CA TYR A 80 35.37 -19.52 -0.20
C TYR A 80 34.00 -20.12 -0.49
N LEU A 81 33.90 -21.44 -0.56
CA LEU A 81 32.65 -22.15 -0.84
C LEU A 81 31.60 -21.90 0.25
N CYS A 82 31.98 -21.99 1.53
CA CYS A 82 31.11 -21.68 2.66
C CYS A 82 30.56 -20.25 2.58
N ARG A 83 31.41 -19.27 2.25
CA ARG A 83 31.00 -17.88 2.03
C ARG A 83 30.04 -17.75 0.85
N CYS A 84 30.36 -18.36 -0.28
CA CYS A 84 29.51 -18.30 -1.48
C CYS A 84 28.14 -18.93 -1.25
N LEU A 85 28.09 -20.10 -0.61
CA LEU A 85 26.84 -20.77 -0.26
C LEU A 85 25.97 -19.90 0.65
N TRP A 86 26.56 -19.29 1.67
CA TRP A 86 25.81 -18.41 2.56
C TRP A 86 25.33 -17.13 1.89
N ASN A 87 26.18 -16.52 1.05
CA ASN A 87 25.81 -15.31 0.31
C ASN A 87 24.64 -15.59 -0.63
N ASN A 88 24.65 -16.74 -1.33
CA ASN A 88 23.53 -17.14 -2.17
C ASN A 88 22.26 -17.37 -1.35
N ALA A 89 22.37 -18.07 -0.21
CA ALA A 89 21.24 -18.30 0.67
C ALA A 89 20.68 -16.99 1.27
N THR A 90 21.56 -16.02 1.56
CA THR A 90 21.18 -14.68 2.01
C THR A 90 20.42 -13.92 0.93
N LYS A 91 20.91 -13.92 -0.33
CA LYS A 91 20.22 -13.28 -1.45
C LYS A 91 18.82 -13.84 -1.67
N VAL A 92 18.67 -15.16 -1.64
CA VAL A 92 17.36 -15.81 -1.76
C VAL A 92 16.44 -15.38 -0.61
N ALA A 93 16.97 -15.33 0.62
CA ALA A 93 16.20 -14.90 1.77
C ALA A 93 15.77 -13.41 1.72
N GLU A 94 16.65 -12.54 1.21
CA GLU A 94 16.37 -11.12 0.98
C GLU A 94 15.28 -10.95 -0.09
N MET A 95 15.35 -11.70 -1.19
CA MET A 95 14.30 -11.70 -2.23
C MET A 95 12.94 -12.11 -1.67
N GLU A 96 12.86 -13.19 -0.90
CA GLU A 96 11.60 -13.64 -0.26
C GLU A 96 11.05 -12.59 0.72
N ALA A 97 11.93 -11.89 1.45
CA ALA A 97 11.53 -10.79 2.33
C ALA A 97 11.02 -9.57 1.56
N LEU A 98 11.62 -9.25 0.41
CA LEU A 98 11.18 -8.19 -0.49
C LEU A 98 9.82 -8.51 -1.13
N GLU A 99 9.59 -9.76 -1.54
CA GLU A 99 8.28 -10.21 -2.06
C GLU A 99 7.18 -10.16 -0.99
N CYS A 100 7.50 -10.56 0.24
CA CYS A 100 6.61 -10.40 1.39
C CYS A 100 6.29 -8.91 1.64
N PHE A 101 7.30 -8.04 1.64
CA PHE A 101 7.12 -6.60 1.74
C PHE A 101 6.23 -6.04 0.62
N SER A 102 6.46 -6.47 -0.62
CA SER A 102 5.69 -6.07 -1.80
C SER A 102 4.20 -6.38 -1.65
N ARG A 103 3.86 -7.63 -1.30
CA ARG A 103 2.48 -8.07 -1.10
C ARG A 103 1.79 -7.30 0.01
N ASN A 104 2.43 -7.20 1.17
CA ASN A 104 1.85 -6.48 2.31
C ASN A 104 1.66 -4.98 2.01
N LEU A 105 2.56 -4.39 1.23
CA LEU A 105 2.45 -2.99 0.82
C LEU A 105 1.26 -2.80 -0.13
N LYS A 106 1.08 -3.72 -1.08
CA LYS A 106 -0.05 -3.69 -2.01
C LYS A 106 -1.39 -3.82 -1.27
N ASP A 107 -1.51 -4.79 -0.37
CA ASP A 107 -2.72 -5.00 0.45
C ASP A 107 -3.08 -3.75 1.25
N MET A 108 -2.05 -3.09 1.79
CA MET A 108 -2.19 -1.86 2.57
C MET A 108 -2.63 -0.65 1.75
N LEU A 109 -2.23 -0.55 0.47
CA LEU A 109 -2.59 0.56 -0.42
C LEU A 109 -3.94 0.38 -1.09
N LEU A 110 -4.37 -0.87 -1.28
CA LEU A 110 -5.64 -1.22 -1.92
C LEU A 110 -6.80 -1.36 -0.93
N VAL A 111 -6.60 -1.00 0.34
CA VAL A 111 -7.68 -0.91 1.33
C VAL A 111 -8.78 0.03 0.84
N LYS A 112 -10.04 -0.38 1.02
CA LYS A 112 -11.20 0.42 0.66
C LYS A 112 -11.15 1.80 1.33
N PRO A 113 -11.18 2.90 0.55
CA PRO A 113 -11.15 4.25 1.12
C PRO A 113 -12.48 4.59 1.80
N LEU A 114 -12.43 5.44 2.83
CA LEU A 114 -13.61 6.04 3.44
C LEU A 114 -13.97 7.32 2.67
N LYS A 115 -14.96 7.22 1.79
CA LYS A 115 -15.39 8.33 0.91
C LYS A 115 -16.46 9.17 1.61
N GLY A 116 -16.37 10.50 1.47
CA GLY A 116 -17.44 11.43 1.87
C GLY A 116 -17.69 11.56 3.38
N CYS A 117 -16.74 11.13 4.22
CA CYS A 117 -16.88 11.14 5.67
C CYS A 117 -15.85 12.08 6.32
N SER A 118 -16.29 12.83 7.34
CA SER A 118 -15.36 13.53 8.25
C SER A 118 -14.63 12.52 9.14
N ILE A 119 -13.34 12.78 9.41
CA ILE A 119 -12.49 11.89 10.20
C ILE A 119 -11.78 12.70 11.30
N LEU A 120 -11.78 12.16 12.52
CA LEU A 120 -10.95 12.66 13.60
C LEU A 120 -9.71 11.77 13.73
N GLY A 121 -8.55 12.29 13.34
CA GLY A 121 -7.26 11.65 13.58
C GLY A 121 -6.74 11.99 14.98
N ILE A 122 -6.31 10.99 15.74
CA ILE A 122 -5.68 11.15 17.06
C ILE A 122 -4.29 10.53 17.03
N ASP A 123 -3.24 11.32 17.26
CA ASP A 123 -1.89 10.85 17.52
C ASP A 123 -1.70 10.67 19.04
N PRO A 124 -1.63 9.42 19.55
CA PRO A 124 -1.52 9.17 20.97
C PRO A 124 -0.25 9.75 21.57
N GLY A 125 -0.37 10.25 22.80
CA GLY A 125 0.77 10.70 23.57
C GLY A 125 0.48 10.64 25.06
N PHE A 126 1.47 10.16 25.80
CA PHE A 126 1.35 9.97 27.24
C PHE A 126 1.60 11.32 27.97
N ALA A 127 2.84 11.62 28.38
CA ALA A 127 3.15 12.86 29.13
C ALA A 127 2.88 14.13 28.33
N ALA A 128 3.08 14.03 27.02
CA ALA A 128 2.90 15.13 26.11
C ALA A 128 1.45 15.26 25.60
N GLY A 129 0.46 14.51 26.10
CA GLY A 129 -0.93 14.56 25.60
C GLY A 129 -1.10 14.00 24.18
N CYS A 130 -2.34 13.70 23.81
CA CYS A 130 -2.71 13.25 22.47
C CYS A 130 -2.94 14.46 21.57
N LYS A 131 -2.41 14.45 20.35
CA LYS A 131 -2.74 15.48 19.36
C LYS A 131 -3.91 15.00 18.53
N TYR A 132 -4.71 15.91 18.02
CA TYR A 132 -5.78 15.59 17.10
C TYR A 132 -5.78 16.51 15.89
N ALA A 133 -6.30 15.98 14.79
CA ALA A 133 -6.64 16.73 13.60
C ALA A 133 -8.00 16.22 13.08
N MET A 134 -8.94 17.13 12.89
CA MET A 134 -10.23 16.80 12.29
C MET A 134 -10.24 17.26 10.84
N ILE A 135 -10.62 16.36 9.94
CA ILE A 135 -10.78 16.64 8.52
C ILE A 135 -12.24 16.49 8.10
N SER A 136 -12.66 17.30 7.13
CA SER A 136 -13.99 17.24 6.52
C SER A 136 -14.14 16.04 5.58
N SER A 137 -15.36 15.83 5.10
CA SER A 137 -15.66 14.88 4.02
C SER A 137 -14.93 15.19 2.69
N THR A 138 -14.43 16.41 2.52
CA THR A 138 -13.63 16.86 1.37
C THR A 138 -12.13 16.77 1.62
N GLY A 139 -11.70 16.40 2.83
CA GLY A 139 -10.29 16.31 3.22
C GLY A 139 -9.67 17.61 3.75
N ASP A 140 -10.45 18.68 3.86
CA ASP A 140 -9.99 19.96 4.41
C ASP A 140 -9.83 19.86 5.92
N VAL A 141 -8.79 20.50 6.46
CA VAL A 141 -8.57 20.57 7.91
C VAL A 141 -9.62 21.49 8.54
N ILE A 142 -10.46 20.93 9.43
CA ILE A 142 -11.47 21.68 10.18
C ILE A 142 -10.87 22.29 11.44
N ASP A 143 -10.16 21.48 12.22
CA ASP A 143 -9.56 21.90 13.49
C ASP A 143 -8.36 21.01 13.83
N THR A 144 -7.41 21.56 14.60
CA THR A 144 -6.28 20.82 15.14
C THR A 144 -6.03 21.24 16.56
N GLY A 145 -5.51 20.33 17.38
CA GLY A 145 -5.23 20.67 18.75
C GLY A 145 -4.69 19.51 19.55
N LYS A 146 -4.79 19.65 20.87
CA LYS A 146 -4.17 18.77 21.83
C LYS A 146 -5.12 18.50 22.99
N ILE A 147 -5.24 17.23 23.35
CA ILE A 147 -6.10 16.74 24.44
C ILE A 147 -5.30 15.85 25.38
N PHE A 148 -5.48 16.02 26.69
CA PHE A 148 -4.83 15.15 27.68
C PHE A 148 -5.83 14.10 28.15
N LEU A 149 -5.64 12.88 27.66
CA LEU A 149 -6.56 11.76 27.86
C LEU A 149 -6.34 11.04 29.21
N ARG A 150 -5.96 11.77 30.28
CA ARG A 150 -5.36 11.15 31.47
C ARG A 150 -6.05 11.43 32.79
N ASN A 151 -6.86 12.47 32.93
CA ASN A 151 -7.46 12.74 34.23
C ASN A 151 -8.83 13.42 34.13
N PRO A 152 -9.94 12.66 34.15
CA PRO A 152 -11.29 13.22 34.17
C PRO A 152 -11.57 14.11 35.39
N SER A 153 -10.67 14.17 36.37
CA SER A 153 -10.77 15.04 37.56
C SER A 153 -10.30 16.48 37.31
N GLN A 154 -9.57 16.74 36.22
CA GLN A 154 -9.12 18.10 35.87
C GLN A 154 -10.16 18.82 35.02
N LYS A 155 -10.65 19.96 35.51
CA LYS A 155 -11.71 20.76 34.84
C LYS A 155 -11.33 21.19 33.43
N GLU A 156 -10.05 21.50 33.18
CA GLU A 156 -9.56 21.96 31.87
C GLU A 156 -9.67 20.85 30.81
N ASP A 157 -9.32 19.61 31.17
CA ASP A 157 -9.43 18.45 30.28
C ASP A 157 -10.89 18.14 29.90
N GLN A 158 -11.82 18.27 30.86
CA GLN A 158 -13.25 18.11 30.58
C GLN A 158 -13.77 19.15 29.58
N VAL A 159 -13.33 20.41 29.70
CA VAL A 159 -13.72 21.48 28.78
C VAL A 159 -13.20 21.22 27.37
N LEU A 160 -11.95 20.79 27.23
CA LEU A 160 -11.36 20.43 25.94
C LEU A 160 -12.07 19.24 25.30
N MET A 161 -12.36 18.19 26.07
CA MET A 161 -13.10 17.01 25.59
C MET A 161 -14.53 17.36 25.15
N LYS A 162 -15.21 18.23 25.88
CA LYS A 162 -16.54 18.71 25.50
C LYS A 162 -16.50 19.52 24.20
N ARG A 163 -15.53 20.43 24.06
CA ARG A 163 -15.33 21.20 22.83
C ARG A 163 -15.06 20.28 21.63
N LEU A 164 -14.25 19.25 21.81
CA LEU A 164 -13.98 18.26 20.77
C LEU A 164 -15.26 17.50 20.38
N CYS A 165 -16.08 17.10 21.36
CA CYS A 165 -17.37 16.47 21.11
C CYS A 165 -18.32 17.38 20.33
N ASP A 166 -18.44 18.65 20.74
CA ASP A 166 -19.29 19.63 20.06
C ASP A 166 -18.84 19.82 18.59
N LEU A 167 -17.53 19.86 18.34
CA LEU A 167 -16.95 19.92 17.00
C LEU A 167 -17.28 18.66 16.18
N MET A 168 -17.15 17.47 16.77
CA MET A 168 -17.52 16.22 16.11
C MET A 168 -19.00 16.21 15.73
N VAL A 169 -19.89 16.67 16.62
CA VAL A 169 -21.34 16.74 16.36
C VAL A 169 -21.65 17.71 15.23
N GLN A 170 -21.03 18.89 15.24
CA GLN A 170 -21.18 19.89 14.17
C GLN A 170 -20.70 19.35 12.81
N ALA A 171 -19.58 18.62 12.79
CA ALA A 171 -18.99 18.04 11.58
C ALA A 171 -19.59 16.69 11.18
N LYS A 172 -20.57 16.17 11.95
CA LYS A 172 -21.14 14.81 11.81
C LYS A 172 -20.04 13.73 11.70
N CYS A 173 -19.01 13.85 12.52
CA CYS A 173 -17.83 12.99 12.49
C CYS A 173 -18.04 11.76 13.38
N GLU A 174 -18.31 10.61 12.76
CA GLU A 174 -18.50 9.32 13.44
C GLU A 174 -17.25 8.44 13.43
N ASN A 175 -16.22 8.80 12.65
CA ASN A 175 -15.05 7.96 12.42
C ASN A 175 -13.81 8.55 13.08
N ILE A 176 -13.22 7.82 14.01
CA ILE A 176 -11.94 8.20 14.66
C ILE A 176 -10.82 7.28 14.16
N ALA A 177 -9.72 7.86 13.71
CA ALA A 177 -8.49 7.15 13.37
C ALA A 177 -7.44 7.38 14.47
N ILE A 178 -7.04 6.33 15.19
CA ILE A 178 -6.11 6.41 16.31
C ILE A 178 -4.74 5.89 15.86
N GLY A 179 -3.69 6.68 16.08
CA GLY A 179 -2.31 6.29 15.78
C GLY A 179 -1.87 5.04 16.53
N ASN A 180 -1.01 4.22 15.93
CA ASN A 180 -0.41 3.03 16.56
C ASN A 180 0.83 3.33 17.43
N GLY A 181 0.96 4.57 17.89
CA GLY A 181 2.11 5.07 18.64
C GLY A 181 2.05 4.78 20.14
N THR A 182 3.04 5.30 20.88
CA THR A 182 3.06 5.21 22.34
C THR A 182 1.84 5.87 22.96
N GLY A 183 1.06 5.11 23.74
CA GLY A 183 -0.18 5.59 24.35
C GLY A 183 -1.45 5.15 23.60
N SER A 184 -1.31 4.47 22.45
CA SER A 184 -2.45 4.06 21.61
C SER A 184 -3.47 3.23 22.37
N GLN A 185 -3.04 2.24 23.15
CA GLN A 185 -3.94 1.39 23.94
C GLN A 185 -4.76 2.19 24.96
N GLN A 186 -4.11 3.11 25.69
CA GLN A 186 -4.79 3.95 26.67
C GLN A 186 -5.79 4.89 25.99
N THR A 187 -5.41 5.47 24.84
CA THR A 187 -6.30 6.29 24.02
C THR A 187 -7.50 5.47 23.54
N GLN A 188 -7.30 4.26 23.01
CA GLN A 188 -8.38 3.40 22.53
C GLN A 188 -9.32 2.97 23.67
N GLN A 189 -8.79 2.62 24.84
CA GLN A 189 -9.59 2.28 26.02
C GLN A 189 -10.46 3.46 26.46
N LEU A 190 -9.89 4.66 26.54
CA LEU A 190 -10.65 5.86 26.91
C LEU A 190 -11.75 6.17 25.88
N ILE A 191 -11.45 6.12 24.58
CA ILE A 191 -12.46 6.35 23.55
C ILE A 191 -13.57 5.31 23.66
N SER A 192 -13.24 4.04 23.93
CA SER A 192 -14.26 3.01 24.19
C SER A 192 -15.13 3.34 25.40
N ASP A 193 -14.53 3.79 26.51
CA ASP A 193 -15.27 4.13 27.72
C ASP A 193 -16.19 5.34 27.49
N LEU A 194 -15.75 6.34 26.71
CA LEU A 194 -16.55 7.49 26.31
C LEU A 194 -17.71 7.13 25.38
N ILE A 195 -17.50 6.19 24.44
CA ILE A 195 -18.57 5.64 23.60
C ILE A 195 -19.61 4.94 24.49
N LYS A 196 -19.18 4.06 25.41
CA LYS A 196 -20.06 3.35 26.35
C LYS A 196 -20.85 4.28 27.26
N SER A 197 -20.28 5.43 27.64
CA SER A 197 -20.95 6.44 28.45
C SER A 197 -21.87 7.36 27.65
N ASN A 198 -22.12 7.10 26.35
CA ASN A 198 -22.88 7.96 25.44
C ASN A 198 -22.36 9.40 25.39
N PHE A 199 -21.05 9.60 25.55
CA PHE A 199 -20.47 10.95 25.59
C PHE A 199 -20.64 11.71 24.27
N PHE A 200 -20.62 10.99 23.15
CA PHE A 200 -20.68 11.55 21.80
C PHE A 200 -22.10 11.68 21.22
N ALA A 201 -23.15 11.46 22.03
CA ALA A 201 -24.52 11.52 21.53
C ALA A 201 -24.83 12.86 20.84
N PRO A 202 -25.51 12.85 19.67
CA PRO A 202 -26.21 11.72 19.05
C PRO A 202 -25.39 10.88 18.06
N LEU A 203 -24.06 11.04 17.99
CA LEU A 203 -23.21 10.34 17.01
C LEU A 203 -23.02 8.86 17.34
N SER A 204 -22.98 8.01 16.31
CA SER A 204 -22.59 6.59 16.45
C SER A 204 -21.08 6.44 16.23
N VAL A 205 -20.29 6.89 17.20
CA VAL A 205 -18.82 6.95 17.09
C VAL A 205 -18.19 5.56 17.09
N LYS A 206 -17.26 5.35 16.15
CA LYS A 206 -16.42 4.16 16.02
C LYS A 206 -14.98 4.54 15.73
N PHE A 207 -14.02 3.70 16.10
CA PHE A 207 -12.60 3.98 15.89
C PHE A 207 -11.85 2.82 15.23
N CYS A 208 -10.78 3.16 14.51
CA CYS A 208 -9.83 2.21 13.95
C CYS A 208 -8.40 2.64 14.29
N GLU A 209 -7.45 1.71 14.22
CA GLU A 209 -6.04 2.02 14.44
C GLU A 209 -5.28 2.17 13.11
N ALA A 210 -4.65 3.33 12.92
CA ALA A 210 -3.90 3.72 11.73
C ALA A 210 -2.41 3.96 12.06
N GLY A 211 -1.49 3.60 11.14
CA GLY A 211 -0.07 4.00 11.22
C GLY A 211 0.16 5.31 10.45
N SER A 212 1.25 6.08 10.58
CA SER A 212 2.45 6.07 11.43
C SER A 212 2.93 7.52 11.68
N SER A 213 3.81 7.70 12.66
CA SER A 213 4.30 8.97 13.22
C SER A 213 5.45 9.68 12.48
N ARG A 214 6.06 9.10 11.43
CA ARG A 214 7.32 9.62 10.85
C ARG A 214 7.21 10.59 9.67
N TYR A 215 6.03 10.77 9.11
CA TYR A 215 5.79 11.75 8.04
C TYR A 215 5.87 13.20 8.51
N SER A 216 5.41 13.45 9.74
CA SER A 216 5.30 14.75 10.40
C SER A 216 6.56 15.62 10.29
N ILE A 217 7.72 14.97 10.42
CA ILE A 217 9.06 15.59 10.40
C ILE A 217 9.76 15.50 9.04
N SER A 218 9.11 14.95 8.01
CA SER A 218 9.68 14.83 6.67
C SER A 218 9.58 16.15 5.90
N LYS A 219 10.50 16.37 4.96
CA LYS A 219 10.45 17.53 4.06
C LYS A 219 9.11 17.61 3.31
N VAL A 220 8.57 16.46 2.90
CA VAL A 220 7.25 16.36 2.24
C VAL A 220 6.14 16.90 3.14
N GLY A 221 6.11 16.49 4.41
CA GLY A 221 5.10 16.98 5.35
C GLY A 221 5.17 18.48 5.57
N CYS A 222 6.37 19.07 5.56
CA CYS A 222 6.55 20.52 5.61
C CYS A 222 5.99 21.25 4.38
N ASP A 223 6.20 20.67 3.19
CA ASP A 223 5.79 21.29 1.93
C ASP A 223 4.26 21.19 1.72
N ASP A 224 3.62 20.11 2.19
CA ASP A 224 2.17 19.85 2.02
C ASP A 224 1.29 20.74 2.92
N LEU A 225 1.74 21.02 4.15
CA LEU A 225 0.99 21.81 5.14
C LEU A 225 1.86 22.97 5.66
N PRO A 226 2.17 23.96 4.80
CA PRO A 226 3.02 25.09 5.17
C PRO A 226 2.34 25.91 6.29
N GLY A 227 3.07 26.16 7.37
CA GLY A 227 2.58 26.91 8.53
C GLY A 227 1.90 26.08 9.62
N LEU A 228 1.55 24.81 9.36
CA LEU A 228 1.13 23.89 10.41
C LEU A 228 2.36 23.35 11.14
N ASP A 229 2.35 23.35 12.48
CA ASP A 229 3.43 22.76 13.27
C ASP A 229 3.65 21.29 12.85
N PRO A 230 4.90 20.85 12.62
CA PRO A 230 5.22 19.46 12.32
C PRO A 230 4.47 18.44 13.19
N ILE A 231 4.19 18.77 14.46
CA ILE A 231 3.54 17.87 15.41
C ILE A 231 2.09 17.49 15.06
N TYR A 232 1.39 18.26 14.21
CA TYR A 232 -0.02 18.04 13.84
C TYR A 232 -0.21 17.38 12.47
N ARG A 233 0.87 16.88 11.84
CA ARG A 233 0.83 16.35 10.48
C ARG A 233 0.74 14.83 10.46
N SER A 234 -0.31 14.28 9.87
CA SER A 234 -0.44 12.84 9.56
C SER A 234 -0.31 12.57 8.06
N ALA A 235 0.25 11.41 7.70
CA ALA A 235 0.53 11.03 6.32
C ALA A 235 -0.54 10.12 5.72
N GLU A 236 -0.71 10.22 4.41
CA GLU A 236 -1.07 9.07 3.59
C GLU A 236 0.14 8.14 3.43
N TYR A 237 -0.11 6.83 3.31
CA TYR A 237 0.95 5.82 3.23
C TYR A 237 1.93 6.02 2.07
N ILE A 238 1.49 6.62 0.96
CA ILE A 238 2.34 6.94 -0.19
C ILE A 238 3.50 7.89 0.16
N LYS A 239 3.35 8.66 1.25
CA LYS A 239 4.29 9.70 1.69
C LYS A 239 5.30 9.21 2.72
N ILE A 240 5.22 7.94 3.13
CA ILE A 240 6.08 7.36 4.18
C ILE A 240 7.28 6.65 3.54
N ASP A 241 8.45 6.76 4.18
CA ASP A 241 9.63 5.99 3.76
C ASP A 241 9.35 4.48 3.92
N PRO A 242 9.61 3.65 2.88
CA PRO A 242 9.32 2.22 2.92
C PRO A 242 9.94 1.49 4.12
N LYS A 243 11.10 1.94 4.64
CA LYS A 243 11.72 1.38 5.85
C LYS A 243 10.93 1.65 7.14
N HIS A 244 9.92 2.50 7.09
CA HIS A 244 9.19 2.99 8.26
C HIS A 244 7.72 2.57 8.26
N VAL A 245 7.27 1.90 7.20
CA VAL A 245 5.89 1.42 7.06
C VAL A 245 5.60 0.28 8.06
N GLY A 246 6.59 -0.57 8.38
CA GLY A 246 6.44 -1.58 9.44
C GLY A 246 5.84 -2.91 8.99
N ILE A 247 5.78 -3.15 7.68
CA ILE A 247 5.03 -4.25 7.06
C ILE A 247 5.93 -5.37 6.50
N GLY A 248 7.26 -5.22 6.58
CA GLY A 248 8.21 -6.18 6.02
C GLY A 248 8.96 -6.97 7.09
N MET A 249 9.15 -8.26 6.82
CA MET A 249 10.04 -9.12 7.59
C MET A 249 11.49 -8.61 7.51
N TYR A 250 12.13 -8.33 8.66
CA TYR A 250 13.50 -7.80 8.73
C TYR A 250 13.74 -6.58 7.82
N GLN A 251 12.71 -5.75 7.56
CA GLN A 251 12.78 -4.60 6.64
C GLN A 251 13.93 -3.62 6.93
N HIS A 252 14.36 -3.51 8.18
CA HIS A 252 15.47 -2.63 8.56
C HIS A 252 16.83 -3.17 8.09
N ASP A 253 16.92 -4.50 8.00
CA ASP A 253 18.12 -5.25 7.65
C ASP A 253 18.30 -5.39 6.12
N LEU A 254 17.25 -5.10 5.33
CA LEU A 254 17.30 -5.08 3.86
C LEU A 254 17.94 -3.82 3.28
N ALA A 255 18.47 -3.92 2.06
CA ALA A 255 19.06 -2.81 1.32
C ALA A 255 18.04 -1.69 1.04
N LYS A 256 18.41 -0.43 1.31
CA LYS A 256 17.54 0.74 1.11
C LYS A 256 17.12 0.91 -0.36
N THR A 257 18.01 0.61 -1.29
CA THR A 257 17.78 0.75 -2.73
C THR A 257 16.74 -0.24 -3.23
N GLU A 258 16.81 -1.49 -2.81
CA GLU A 258 15.89 -2.55 -3.21
C GLU A 258 14.48 -2.31 -2.64
N LEU A 259 14.38 -1.96 -1.36
CA LEU A 259 13.10 -1.61 -0.73
C LEU A 259 12.42 -0.42 -1.43
N LYS A 260 13.20 0.59 -1.83
CA LYS A 260 12.67 1.73 -2.56
C LYS A 260 12.18 1.32 -3.96
N ALA A 261 12.94 0.49 -4.66
CA ALA A 261 12.55 -0.01 -5.98
C ALA A 261 11.25 -0.84 -5.91
N VAL A 262 11.13 -1.74 -4.93
CA VAL A 262 9.90 -2.51 -4.70
C VAL A 262 8.73 -1.59 -4.37
N ARG A 263 8.92 -0.62 -3.47
CA ARG A 263 7.88 0.37 -3.17
C ARG A 263 7.42 1.12 -4.42
N ASP A 264 8.36 1.67 -5.19
CA ASP A 264 8.04 2.47 -6.37
C ASP A 264 7.28 1.62 -7.40
N SER A 265 7.67 0.35 -7.59
CA SER A 265 6.95 -0.60 -8.44
C SER A 265 5.53 -0.91 -7.93
N VAL A 266 5.35 -1.13 -6.62
CA VAL A 266 4.03 -1.39 -6.04
C VAL A 266 3.13 -0.15 -6.14
N PHE A 267 3.70 1.05 -5.95
CA PHE A 267 2.96 2.31 -6.15
C PHE A 267 2.52 2.48 -7.60
N GLU A 268 3.40 2.26 -8.56
CA GLU A 268 3.04 2.31 -9.99
C GLU A 268 1.93 1.33 -10.32
N GLU A 269 2.00 0.10 -9.79
CA GLU A 269 0.96 -0.91 -9.98
C GLU A 269 -0.37 -0.48 -9.36
N CYS A 270 -0.39 -0.08 -8.08
CA CYS A 270 -1.62 0.33 -7.39
C CYS A 270 -2.25 1.58 -8.01
N VAL A 271 -1.44 2.58 -8.37
CA VAL A 271 -1.90 3.80 -9.03
C VAL A 271 -2.49 3.49 -10.40
N SER A 272 -1.89 2.57 -11.15
CA SER A 272 -2.42 2.15 -12.45
C SER A 272 -3.72 1.35 -12.30
N PHE A 273 -3.82 0.55 -11.24
CA PHE A 273 -5.00 -0.28 -10.98
C PHE A 273 -6.21 0.57 -10.54
N VAL A 274 -5.98 1.59 -9.70
CA VAL A 274 -7.04 2.48 -9.17
C VAL A 274 -7.36 3.64 -10.12
N GLY A 275 -6.35 4.16 -10.82
CA GLY A 275 -6.46 5.43 -11.53
C GLY A 275 -6.41 6.64 -10.59
N VAL A 276 -6.26 7.84 -11.16
CA VAL A 276 -6.15 9.08 -10.38
C VAL A 276 -6.96 10.20 -11.01
N ASN A 277 -7.62 10.99 -10.18
CA ASN A 277 -8.31 12.19 -10.63
C ASN A 277 -7.30 13.30 -10.95
N LEU A 278 -7.21 13.69 -12.22
CA LEU A 278 -6.24 14.66 -12.72
C LEU A 278 -6.36 16.04 -12.06
N ASN A 279 -7.57 16.42 -11.63
CA ASN A 279 -7.84 17.74 -11.08
C ASN A 279 -7.59 17.86 -9.57
N THR A 280 -7.57 16.74 -8.84
CA THR A 280 -7.39 16.75 -7.38
C THR A 280 -6.12 16.05 -6.92
N CYS A 281 -5.55 15.13 -7.72
CA CYS A 281 -4.36 14.38 -7.34
C CYS A 281 -3.15 15.27 -7.02
N SER A 282 -2.31 14.79 -6.11
CA SER A 282 -1.05 15.42 -5.73
C SER A 282 0.05 15.14 -6.76
N SER A 283 1.10 15.97 -6.76
CA SER A 283 2.29 15.73 -7.60
C SER A 283 2.94 14.37 -7.32
N GLN A 284 2.90 13.92 -6.06
CA GLN A 284 3.49 12.66 -5.64
C GLN A 284 2.73 11.46 -6.19
N LEU A 285 1.40 11.52 -6.28
CA LEU A 285 0.61 10.45 -6.87
C LEU A 285 0.83 10.40 -8.40
N LEU A 286 0.85 11.57 -9.05
CA LEU A 286 1.10 11.69 -10.49
C LEU A 286 2.45 11.12 -10.92
N GLN A 287 3.49 11.20 -10.09
CA GLN A 287 4.81 10.70 -10.47
C GLN A 287 4.84 9.17 -10.68
N HIS A 288 3.87 8.45 -10.10
CA HIS A 288 3.71 7.00 -10.20
C HIS A 288 2.71 6.59 -11.29
N VAL A 289 2.12 7.55 -12.01
CA VAL A 289 1.34 7.23 -13.22
C VAL A 289 2.31 6.90 -14.35
N SER A 290 2.02 5.81 -15.05
CA SER A 290 2.81 5.31 -16.17
C SER A 290 3.21 6.42 -17.14
N GLY A 291 4.51 6.55 -17.40
CA GLY A 291 5.07 7.52 -18.34
C GLY A 291 5.20 8.96 -17.84
N LEU A 292 4.70 9.34 -16.65
CA LEU A 292 4.82 10.71 -16.15
C LEU A 292 6.16 10.96 -15.46
N GLY A 293 6.41 10.31 -14.32
CA GLY A 293 7.57 10.60 -13.47
C GLY A 293 7.54 12.01 -12.87
N LYS A 294 8.58 12.35 -12.10
CA LYS A 294 8.61 13.59 -11.29
C LYS A 294 8.44 14.87 -12.12
N GLN A 295 9.22 15.04 -13.19
CA GLN A 295 9.23 16.28 -13.98
C GLN A 295 7.87 16.58 -14.64
N LYS A 296 7.23 15.55 -15.22
CA LYS A 296 5.93 15.75 -15.89
C LYS A 296 4.80 15.94 -14.89
N ALA A 297 4.86 15.25 -13.74
CA ALA A 297 3.94 15.48 -12.63
C ALA A 297 3.97 16.94 -12.15
N GLU A 298 5.15 17.52 -11.93
CA GLU A 298 5.30 18.93 -11.58
C GLU A 298 4.76 19.87 -12.68
N ALA A 299 4.97 19.53 -13.96
CA ALA A 299 4.45 20.30 -15.09
C ALA A 299 2.91 20.30 -15.14
N ILE A 300 2.27 19.16 -14.85
CA ILE A 300 0.81 19.03 -14.76
C ILE A 300 0.26 19.90 -13.63
N ILE A 301 0.87 19.87 -12.44
CA ILE A 301 0.42 20.70 -11.31
C ILE A 301 0.56 22.19 -11.63
N LYS A 302 1.68 22.60 -12.25
CA LYS A 302 1.87 23.99 -12.69
C LYS A 302 0.85 24.42 -13.75
N HIS A 303 0.53 23.52 -14.69
CA HIS A 303 -0.50 23.76 -15.69
C HIS A 303 -1.87 23.94 -15.03
N ARG A 304 -2.25 23.04 -14.11
CA ARG A 304 -3.50 23.10 -13.33
C ARG A 304 -3.62 24.39 -12.53
N ALA A 305 -2.54 24.81 -11.86
CA ALA A 305 -2.51 26.05 -11.09
C ALA A 305 -2.66 27.30 -11.96
N LYS A 306 -2.12 27.30 -13.18
CA LYS A 306 -2.14 28.45 -14.10
C LYS A 306 -3.43 28.56 -14.90
N LEU A 307 -3.92 27.46 -15.46
CA LEU A 307 -5.04 27.44 -16.41
C LEU A 307 -6.35 26.91 -15.81
N GLY A 308 -6.32 26.40 -14.58
CA GLY A 308 -7.47 25.81 -13.90
C GLY A 308 -7.62 24.31 -14.17
N GLN A 309 -8.81 23.79 -13.86
CA GLN A 309 -9.14 22.37 -14.01
C GLN A 309 -9.06 21.91 -15.48
N PHE A 310 -8.54 20.70 -15.68
CA PHE A 310 -8.65 19.96 -16.94
C PHE A 310 -10.10 19.53 -17.17
N ARG A 311 -10.60 19.74 -18.38
CA ARG A 311 -11.94 19.36 -18.87
C ARG A 311 -11.93 18.08 -19.67
N ASN A 312 -10.79 17.76 -20.31
CA ASN A 312 -10.56 16.50 -20.99
C ASN A 312 -9.09 16.09 -20.95
N ARG A 313 -8.81 14.82 -21.23
CA ARG A 313 -7.47 14.23 -21.24
C ARG A 313 -6.58 14.85 -22.31
N LYS A 314 -7.13 15.20 -23.48
CA LYS A 314 -6.34 15.73 -24.62
C LYS A 314 -5.61 17.03 -24.28
N GLN A 315 -6.09 17.79 -23.31
CA GLN A 315 -5.38 18.98 -22.80
C GLN A 315 -3.99 18.66 -22.23
N LEU A 316 -3.70 17.42 -21.84
CA LEU A 316 -2.35 16.99 -21.43
C LEU A 316 -1.31 17.20 -22.55
N LEU A 317 -1.71 17.13 -23.82
CA LEU A 317 -0.81 17.36 -24.97
C LEU A 317 -0.34 18.82 -25.08
N GLN A 318 -0.95 19.74 -24.32
CA GLN A 318 -0.52 21.14 -24.24
C GLN A 318 0.68 21.33 -23.31
N ILE A 319 1.06 20.30 -22.55
CA ILE A 319 2.13 20.36 -21.56
C ILE A 319 3.45 19.90 -22.19
N ASN A 320 4.46 20.76 -22.11
CA ASN A 320 5.81 20.44 -22.56
C ASN A 320 6.32 19.14 -21.91
N GLY A 321 6.78 18.20 -22.74
CA GLY A 321 7.25 16.88 -22.29
C GLY A 321 6.18 15.78 -22.31
N ILE A 322 4.90 16.11 -22.52
CA ILE A 322 3.82 15.13 -22.75
C ILE A 322 3.49 15.11 -24.26
N GLY A 323 4.27 14.33 -25.02
CA GLY A 323 3.98 14.03 -26.42
C GLY A 323 3.00 12.87 -26.58
N GLN A 324 2.67 12.51 -27.81
CA GLN A 324 1.70 11.46 -28.13
C GLN A 324 2.01 10.11 -27.46
N HIS A 325 3.28 9.73 -27.40
CA HIS A 325 3.69 8.48 -26.75
C HIS A 325 3.43 8.50 -25.24
N VAL A 326 3.83 9.57 -24.55
CA VAL A 326 3.61 9.74 -23.10
C VAL A 326 2.12 9.81 -22.81
N TYR A 327 1.37 10.56 -23.62
CA TYR A 327 -0.09 10.64 -23.53
C TYR A 327 -0.73 9.26 -23.63
N LYS A 328 -0.34 8.44 -24.62
CA LYS A 328 -0.83 7.06 -24.77
C LYS A 328 -0.51 6.21 -23.53
N MET A 329 0.66 6.37 -22.93
CA MET A 329 1.03 5.60 -21.72
C MET A 329 0.22 6.00 -20.49
N CYS A 330 -0.15 7.28 -20.32
CA CYS A 330 -0.74 7.77 -19.07
C CYS A 330 -2.27 7.93 -19.10
N CYS A 331 -2.87 8.25 -20.26
CA CYS A 331 -4.24 8.76 -20.31
C CYS A 331 -5.30 7.76 -19.83
N GLY A 332 -5.08 6.46 -19.98
CA GLY A 332 -5.97 5.40 -19.46
C GLY A 332 -6.05 5.34 -17.92
N PHE A 333 -5.11 5.97 -17.21
CA PHE A 333 -5.05 5.99 -15.74
C PHE A 333 -5.50 7.32 -15.13
N LEU A 334 -5.80 8.33 -15.95
CA LEU A 334 -6.16 9.67 -15.50
C LEU A 334 -7.67 9.87 -15.65
N ARG A 335 -8.37 10.22 -14.58
CA ARG A 335 -9.82 10.48 -14.55
C ARG A 335 -10.11 11.97 -14.49
N ILE A 336 -11.18 12.39 -15.15
CA ILE A 336 -11.76 13.74 -15.04
C ILE A 336 -13.25 13.57 -14.81
N TYR A 337 -13.72 13.89 -13.61
CA TYR A 337 -15.14 13.76 -13.26
C TYR A 337 -15.87 15.07 -13.60
N ALA A 338 -16.81 15.00 -14.54
CA ALA A 338 -17.55 16.17 -15.01
C ALA A 338 -18.33 16.88 -13.89
N ALA A 339 -18.84 16.13 -12.90
CA ALA A 339 -19.56 16.67 -11.75
C ALA A 339 -18.71 17.56 -10.83
N GLU A 340 -17.38 17.44 -10.88
CA GLU A 340 -16.44 18.23 -10.08
C GLU A 340 -15.89 19.46 -10.83
N LEU A 341 -16.29 19.63 -12.11
CA LEU A 341 -15.95 20.82 -12.87
C LEU A 341 -16.82 21.97 -12.35
N ASN A 342 -16.20 22.88 -11.60
CA ASN A 342 -16.90 24.04 -11.08
C ASN A 342 -17.42 24.89 -12.26
N GLU A 343 -18.68 25.33 -12.21
CA GLU A 343 -19.27 26.25 -13.20
C GLU A 343 -18.58 27.64 -13.24
N GLN A 344 -17.58 27.89 -12.39
CA GLN A 344 -16.90 29.17 -12.30
C GLN A 344 -15.60 29.21 -13.13
N ARG A 345 -15.73 29.69 -14.36
CA ARG A 345 -15.01 30.87 -14.89
C ARG A 345 -15.36 31.12 -16.36
N GLN A 346 -16.11 32.20 -16.60
CA GLN A 346 -15.98 32.98 -17.82
C GLN A 346 -14.52 33.47 -17.90
N ILE A 347 -13.71 32.90 -18.78
CA ILE A 347 -12.44 33.51 -19.20
C ILE A 347 -12.66 34.06 -20.59
N GLY A 348 -12.67 35.39 -20.66
CA GLY A 348 -12.77 36.15 -21.89
C GLY A 348 -11.73 35.74 -22.93
N THR A 349 -12.16 35.84 -24.19
CA THR A 349 -11.32 36.07 -25.38
C THR A 349 -10.05 35.20 -25.48
N LEU A 350 -10.19 33.88 -25.34
CA LEU A 350 -9.24 32.94 -25.93
C LEU A 350 -9.48 32.87 -27.45
N LYS A 351 -8.43 33.08 -28.24
CA LYS A 351 -8.46 33.05 -29.71
C LYS A 351 -8.97 31.69 -30.18
N ARG A 352 -9.86 31.67 -31.18
CA ARG A 352 -10.50 30.47 -31.80
C ARG A 352 -9.57 29.28 -32.12
N LYS A 353 -8.25 29.46 -32.17
CA LYS A 353 -7.26 28.38 -32.41
C LYS A 353 -7.08 27.42 -31.22
N ASP A 354 -7.33 27.86 -29.98
CA ASP A 354 -7.20 27.02 -28.78
C ASP A 354 -8.49 26.22 -28.46
N SER A 355 -9.54 26.40 -29.27
CA SER A 355 -10.88 25.82 -29.07
C SER A 355 -10.97 24.31 -29.30
N LYS A 356 -9.98 23.66 -29.91
CA LYS A 356 -10.08 22.25 -30.34
C LYS A 356 -10.19 21.24 -29.18
N TYR A 357 -9.82 21.65 -27.97
CA TYR A 357 -9.71 20.77 -26.80
C TYR A 357 -10.40 21.33 -25.56
N MET A 358 -11.44 22.17 -25.71
CA MET A 358 -12.09 22.86 -24.59
C MET A 358 -13.35 22.15 -24.06
N ASP A 359 -13.82 21.11 -24.75
CA ASP A 359 -15.06 20.43 -24.39
C ASP A 359 -14.86 19.34 -23.33
N VAL A 360 -15.90 19.09 -22.55
CA VAL A 360 -15.96 17.96 -21.60
C VAL A 360 -16.18 16.68 -22.40
N ASP A 361 -15.50 15.61 -22.02
CA ASP A 361 -15.70 14.28 -22.61
C ASP A 361 -16.20 13.32 -21.53
N ALA A 362 -17.40 12.77 -21.72
CA ALA A 362 -18.00 11.87 -20.74
C ALA A 362 -17.13 10.64 -20.46
N LEU A 363 -16.37 10.13 -21.44
CA LEU A 363 -15.55 8.92 -21.27
C LEU A 363 -14.31 9.14 -20.40
N ASP A 364 -13.89 10.39 -20.20
CA ASP A 364 -12.70 10.72 -19.41
C ASP A 364 -12.88 10.43 -17.90
N ALA A 365 -14.11 10.20 -17.45
CA ALA A 365 -14.45 9.72 -16.11
C ALA A 365 -14.32 8.20 -15.92
N THR A 366 -13.95 7.45 -16.97
CA THR A 366 -13.88 5.98 -16.98
C THR A 366 -12.46 5.45 -17.20
N SER A 367 -12.22 4.15 -17.04
CA SER A 367 -10.94 3.53 -17.41
C SER A 367 -10.79 3.23 -18.90
N ILE A 368 -11.77 3.60 -19.71
CA ILE A 368 -11.73 3.39 -21.16
C ILE A 368 -10.60 4.25 -21.72
N HIS A 369 -9.67 3.61 -22.41
CA HIS A 369 -8.52 4.28 -23.00
C HIS A 369 -8.96 5.05 -24.27
N PRO A 370 -8.46 6.28 -24.53
CA PRO A 370 -8.81 7.06 -25.71
C PRO A 370 -8.62 6.37 -27.07
N GLU A 371 -7.81 5.32 -27.15
CA GLU A 371 -7.64 4.52 -28.37
C GLU A 371 -8.87 3.69 -28.73
N THR A 372 -9.73 3.38 -27.77
CA THR A 372 -10.97 2.61 -27.99
C THR A 372 -12.22 3.51 -28.07
N TYR A 373 -12.06 4.84 -28.03
CA TYR A 373 -13.21 5.75 -28.11
C TYR A 373 -14.01 5.60 -29.41
N GLU A 374 -13.35 5.29 -30.52
CA GLU A 374 -14.05 5.03 -31.80
C GLU A 374 -14.98 3.80 -31.70
N ILE A 375 -14.60 2.79 -30.92
CA ILE A 375 -15.43 1.61 -30.66
C ILE A 375 -16.66 2.02 -29.84
N VAL A 376 -16.46 2.84 -28.81
CA VAL A 376 -17.56 3.35 -27.98
C VAL A 376 -18.53 4.17 -28.83
N ASP A 377 -18.02 5.05 -29.70
CA ASP A 377 -18.87 5.84 -30.59
C ASP A 377 -19.70 4.96 -31.53
N LYS A 378 -19.13 3.88 -32.08
CA LYS A 378 -19.88 2.90 -32.89
C LYS A 378 -21.01 2.24 -32.09
N LEU A 379 -20.73 1.85 -30.84
CA LEU A 379 -21.72 1.25 -29.94
C LEU A 379 -22.85 2.23 -29.61
N LEU A 380 -22.52 3.47 -29.26
CA LEU A 380 -23.50 4.50 -28.93
C LEU A 380 -24.36 4.85 -30.15
N ASN A 381 -23.76 4.99 -31.33
CA ASN A 381 -24.48 5.24 -32.57
C ASN A 381 -25.47 4.09 -32.91
N HIS A 382 -25.07 2.84 -32.69
CA HIS A 382 -25.96 1.69 -32.85
C HIS A 382 -27.18 1.77 -31.92
N LEU A 383 -27.00 2.33 -30.72
CA LEU A 383 -28.04 2.54 -29.72
C LEU A 383 -28.76 3.90 -29.86
N LYS A 384 -28.40 4.70 -30.86
CA LYS A 384 -28.91 6.08 -31.08
C LYS A 384 -28.66 7.01 -29.89
N LEU A 385 -27.51 6.87 -29.24
CA LEU A 385 -27.04 7.71 -28.16
C LEU A 385 -25.82 8.52 -28.62
N ASP A 386 -25.63 9.69 -28.03
CA ASP A 386 -24.40 10.47 -28.14
C ASP A 386 -23.46 10.20 -26.95
N ARG A 387 -22.17 10.49 -27.12
CA ARG A 387 -21.17 10.35 -26.05
C ARG A 387 -21.55 11.13 -24.80
N MET A 388 -22.06 12.35 -24.94
CA MET A 388 -22.43 13.20 -23.80
C MET A 388 -23.67 12.69 -23.06
N ASP A 389 -24.48 11.85 -23.70
CA ASP A 389 -25.63 11.22 -23.04
C ASP A 389 -25.19 10.33 -21.87
N LEU A 390 -23.98 9.77 -21.92
CA LEU A 390 -23.42 8.95 -20.85
C LEU A 390 -23.26 9.68 -19.51
N LEU A 391 -23.41 11.00 -19.45
CA LEU A 391 -23.53 11.73 -18.17
C LEU A 391 -24.83 11.39 -17.43
N ARG A 392 -25.86 10.94 -18.13
CA ARG A 392 -27.17 10.56 -17.59
C ARG A 392 -27.23 9.05 -17.30
N ALA A 393 -27.77 8.67 -16.15
CA ALA A 393 -27.84 7.28 -15.72
C ALA A 393 -28.67 6.42 -16.68
N GLU A 394 -29.75 6.98 -17.22
CA GLU A 394 -30.68 6.30 -18.11
C GLU A 394 -30.00 5.88 -19.42
N ALA A 395 -29.12 6.72 -19.97
CA ALA A 395 -28.36 6.38 -21.18
C ALA A 395 -27.34 5.28 -20.90
N ARG A 396 -26.66 5.32 -19.74
CA ARG A 396 -25.76 4.25 -19.32
C ARG A 396 -26.48 2.92 -19.15
N ASP A 397 -27.66 2.92 -18.54
CA ASP A 397 -28.50 1.72 -18.37
C ASP A 397 -28.86 1.06 -19.71
N VAL A 398 -29.13 1.85 -20.75
CA VAL A 398 -29.40 1.32 -22.10
C VAL A 398 -28.19 0.55 -22.63
N VAL A 399 -26.99 1.12 -22.50
CA VAL A 399 -25.74 0.46 -22.91
C VAL A 399 -25.50 -0.82 -22.11
N VAL A 400 -25.69 -0.77 -20.79
CA VAL A 400 -25.50 -1.93 -19.91
C VAL A 400 -26.51 -3.05 -20.23
N ARG A 401 -27.78 -2.74 -20.48
CA ARG A 401 -28.79 -3.73 -20.88
C ARG A 401 -28.45 -4.36 -22.22
N PHE A 402 -27.97 -3.58 -23.18
CA PHE A 402 -27.50 -4.11 -24.46
C PHE A 402 -26.34 -5.10 -24.24
N GLY A 403 -25.36 -4.73 -23.40
CA GLY A 403 -24.20 -5.56 -23.07
C GLY A 403 -24.53 -6.85 -22.32
N LYS A 404 -25.57 -6.83 -21.46
CA LYS A 404 -26.05 -8.04 -20.76
C LYS A 404 -26.74 -9.04 -21.68
N ASN A 405 -27.14 -8.63 -22.88
CA ASN A 405 -27.65 -9.53 -23.91
C ASN A 405 -26.49 -10.07 -24.75
N GLY A 406 -25.99 -11.27 -24.39
CA GLY A 406 -24.85 -11.90 -25.05
C GLY A 406 -25.01 -12.11 -26.56
N GLU A 407 -26.23 -12.34 -27.05
CA GLU A 407 -26.47 -12.48 -28.50
C GLU A 407 -26.30 -11.16 -29.24
N ASN A 408 -26.82 -10.07 -28.68
CA ASN A 408 -26.67 -8.74 -29.25
C ASN A 408 -25.20 -8.32 -29.26
N LEU A 409 -24.48 -8.60 -28.17
CA LEU A 409 -23.07 -8.25 -28.04
C LEU A 409 -22.21 -9.05 -29.02
N ALA A 410 -22.47 -10.36 -29.17
CA ALA A 410 -21.79 -11.20 -30.16
C ALA A 410 -22.03 -10.73 -31.60
N LYS A 411 -23.28 -10.39 -31.95
CA LYS A 411 -23.59 -9.83 -33.28
C LYS A 411 -22.86 -8.50 -33.52
N PHE A 412 -22.78 -7.64 -32.51
CA PHE A 412 -22.06 -6.37 -32.61
C PHE A 412 -20.55 -6.60 -32.77
N SER A 413 -19.98 -7.52 -31.97
CA SER A 413 -18.59 -7.97 -32.05
C SER A 413 -18.23 -8.45 -33.46
N ASP A 414 -19.06 -9.31 -34.04
CA ASP A 414 -18.85 -9.85 -35.39
C ASP A 414 -18.94 -8.78 -36.48
N ASN A 415 -19.95 -7.91 -36.40
CA ASN A 415 -20.18 -6.86 -37.40
C ASN A 415 -19.05 -5.82 -37.48
N TYR A 416 -18.40 -5.52 -36.36
CA TYR A 416 -17.36 -4.50 -36.27
C TYR A 416 -15.95 -5.07 -36.06
N HIS A 417 -15.81 -6.40 -36.01
CA HIS A 417 -14.55 -7.12 -35.77
C HIS A 417 -13.81 -6.66 -34.51
N ILE A 418 -14.54 -6.50 -33.42
CA ILE A 418 -14.01 -6.10 -32.11
C ILE A 418 -13.93 -7.34 -31.22
N ASP A 419 -12.92 -7.45 -30.37
CA ASP A 419 -12.84 -8.55 -29.41
C ASP A 419 -13.87 -8.39 -28.28
N MET A 420 -14.41 -9.53 -27.83
CA MET A 420 -15.43 -9.56 -26.77
C MET A 420 -14.90 -9.03 -25.43
N ASP A 421 -13.62 -9.20 -25.13
CA ASP A 421 -13.01 -8.72 -23.89
C ASP A 421 -13.01 -7.19 -23.82
N THR A 422 -12.67 -6.50 -24.91
CA THR A 422 -12.73 -5.04 -25.03
C THR A 422 -14.17 -4.53 -24.91
N LEU A 423 -15.13 -5.21 -25.53
CA LEU A 423 -16.55 -4.83 -25.41
C LEU A 423 -17.06 -4.99 -23.97
N ASN A 424 -16.77 -6.13 -23.35
CA ASN A 424 -17.12 -6.38 -21.94
C ASN A 424 -16.45 -5.36 -21.01
N PHE A 425 -15.19 -5.01 -21.27
CA PHE A 425 -14.47 -3.98 -20.54
C PHE A 425 -15.13 -2.60 -20.67
N ILE A 426 -15.51 -2.19 -21.89
CA ILE A 426 -16.21 -0.93 -22.15
C ILE A 426 -17.55 -0.90 -21.41
N ILE A 427 -18.35 -1.96 -21.52
CA ILE A 427 -19.66 -2.04 -20.87
C ILE A 427 -19.52 -1.97 -19.35
N SER A 428 -18.60 -2.73 -18.77
CA SER A 428 -18.32 -2.74 -17.34
C SER A 428 -17.88 -1.36 -16.83
N ASN A 429 -17.06 -0.64 -17.60
CA ASN A 429 -16.66 0.73 -17.26
C ASN A 429 -17.80 1.74 -17.34
N ILE A 430 -18.73 1.58 -18.30
CA ILE A 430 -19.93 2.41 -18.39
C ILE A 430 -20.91 2.09 -17.26
N GLU A 431 -21.01 0.82 -16.84
CA GLU A 431 -21.80 0.42 -15.66
C GLU A 431 -21.25 1.06 -14.38
N LYS A 432 -19.92 1.08 -14.22
CA LYS A 432 -19.21 1.66 -13.06
C LYS A 432 -18.90 3.16 -13.19
N TYR A 433 -19.59 3.88 -14.09
CA TYR A 433 -19.27 5.27 -14.40
C TYR A 433 -19.16 6.17 -13.14
N GLY A 434 -17.99 6.76 -12.92
CA GLY A 434 -17.72 7.62 -11.75
C GLY A 434 -17.49 6.87 -10.43
N ASN A 435 -17.70 5.55 -10.41
CA ASN A 435 -17.51 4.66 -9.26
C ASN A 435 -16.61 3.46 -9.65
N ASP A 436 -15.59 3.72 -10.47
CA ASP A 436 -14.68 2.72 -11.01
C ASP A 436 -13.51 2.37 -10.08
N ASP A 437 -13.53 2.89 -8.84
CA ASP A 437 -12.54 2.58 -7.81
C ASP A 437 -12.69 1.13 -7.34
N ILE A 438 -11.91 0.28 -7.97
CA ILE A 438 -11.71 -1.14 -7.65
C ILE A 438 -11.45 -1.45 -6.18
N ARG A 439 -10.98 -0.49 -5.36
CA ARG A 439 -10.76 -0.71 -3.92
C ARG A 439 -12.08 -0.91 -3.17
N ASP A 440 -13.21 -0.55 -3.77
CA ASP A 440 -14.52 -0.78 -3.18
C ASP A 440 -14.84 -2.28 -2.98
N ASP A 441 -14.16 -3.16 -3.74
CA ASP A 441 -14.22 -4.63 -3.65
C ASP A 441 -13.21 -5.22 -2.64
N PHE A 442 -12.31 -4.41 -2.08
CA PHE A 442 -11.29 -4.84 -1.12
C PHE A 442 -11.79 -4.72 0.32
N ASN A 443 -11.07 -5.37 1.24
CA ASN A 443 -11.34 -5.26 2.67
C ASN A 443 -11.25 -3.80 3.13
N GLY A 444 -12.26 -3.38 3.87
CA GLY A 444 -12.30 -2.06 4.50
C GLY A 444 -11.58 -2.02 5.84
N TRP A 445 -11.52 -0.82 6.40
CA TRP A 445 -11.05 -0.59 7.75
C TRP A 445 -11.95 -1.31 8.76
N THR A 446 -11.32 -2.03 9.69
CA THR A 446 -12.05 -2.63 10.82
C THR A 446 -12.24 -1.58 11.89
N PHE A 447 -13.47 -1.09 11.99
CA PHE A 447 -13.88 -0.18 13.05
C PHE A 447 -14.44 -0.96 14.23
N VAL A 448 -14.10 -0.52 15.43
CA VAL A 448 -14.58 -1.08 16.70
C VAL A 448 -15.08 0.03 17.61
N GLU A 449 -15.94 -0.36 18.56
CA GLU A 449 -16.43 0.50 19.65
C GLU A 449 -15.76 0.14 20.98
N SER A 450 -15.04 -0.99 21.02
CA SER A 450 -14.33 -1.46 22.20
C SER A 450 -13.04 -2.19 21.88
N VAL A 451 -12.11 -2.12 22.85
CA VAL A 451 -10.84 -2.86 22.82
C VAL A 451 -10.84 -3.99 23.84
N ASN A 452 -10.11 -5.05 23.50
CA ASN A 452 -9.86 -6.15 24.42
C ASN A 452 -8.67 -5.80 25.33
N THR A 453 -8.74 -6.25 26.57
CA THR A 453 -7.59 -6.26 27.49
C THR A 453 -7.03 -7.67 27.59
N PHE A 454 -5.74 -7.81 27.92
CA PHE A 454 -5.15 -9.13 28.08
C PHE A 454 -5.90 -9.96 29.13
N ASP A 455 -6.29 -9.33 30.24
CA ASP A 455 -7.02 -9.97 31.34
C ASP A 455 -8.44 -10.40 30.95
N SER A 456 -9.02 -9.79 29.92
CA SER A 456 -10.33 -10.18 29.39
C SER A 456 -10.27 -11.38 28.42
N LEU A 457 -9.09 -11.86 28.06
CA LEU A 457 -8.95 -12.96 27.10
C LEU A 457 -9.09 -14.32 27.80
N SER A 458 -9.94 -15.18 27.23
CA SER A 458 -10.06 -16.58 27.65
C SER A 458 -9.85 -17.52 26.46
N VAL A 459 -9.28 -18.70 26.72
CA VAL A 459 -9.08 -19.72 25.69
C VAL A 459 -10.44 -20.11 25.11
N GLY A 460 -10.56 -20.01 23.77
CA GLY A 460 -11.81 -20.25 23.04
C GLY A 460 -12.59 -18.99 22.69
N SER A 461 -12.16 -17.81 23.15
CA SER A 461 -12.74 -16.52 22.75
C SER A 461 -12.67 -16.33 21.23
N ILE A 462 -13.77 -15.83 20.65
CA ILE A 462 -13.82 -15.38 19.26
C ILE A 462 -13.58 -13.87 19.25
N LEU A 463 -12.50 -13.45 18.61
CA LEU A 463 -12.07 -12.05 18.57
C LEU A 463 -12.04 -11.55 17.13
N ILE A 464 -12.35 -10.28 16.96
CA ILE A 464 -12.15 -9.56 15.70
C ILE A 464 -10.77 -8.90 15.79
N GLY A 465 -10.00 -8.98 14.71
CA GLY A 465 -8.67 -8.38 14.65
C GLY A 465 -8.28 -8.00 13.23
N THR A 466 -7.31 -7.09 13.12
CA THR A 466 -6.80 -6.59 11.85
C THR A 466 -5.48 -7.27 11.51
N VAL A 467 -5.37 -7.87 10.32
CA VAL A 467 -4.09 -8.41 9.84
C VAL A 467 -3.13 -7.26 9.57
N ARG A 468 -1.97 -7.24 10.24
CA ARG A 468 -0.94 -6.21 10.09
C ARG A 468 0.18 -6.61 9.14
N ASN A 469 0.49 -7.89 9.08
CA ASN A 469 1.60 -8.42 8.29
C ASN A 469 1.36 -9.90 8.00
N ILE A 470 1.54 -10.31 6.74
CA ILE A 470 1.52 -11.71 6.33
C ILE A 470 2.95 -12.15 6.04
N ALA A 471 3.38 -13.23 6.70
CA ALA A 471 4.66 -13.87 6.50
C ALA A 471 4.48 -15.32 6.05
N PRO A 472 5.49 -15.96 5.42
CA PRO A 472 5.42 -17.36 5.00
C PRO A 472 5.13 -18.37 6.11
N PHE A 473 5.29 -17.97 7.38
CA PHE A 473 5.07 -18.81 8.55
C PHE A 473 3.85 -18.39 9.39
N GLY A 474 3.08 -17.40 8.94
CA GLY A 474 1.84 -17.01 9.60
C GLY A 474 1.41 -15.57 9.33
N ALA A 475 0.22 -15.23 9.80
CA ALA A 475 -0.28 -13.86 9.82
C ALA A 475 -0.10 -13.25 11.20
N PHE A 476 0.27 -11.98 11.28
CA PHE A 476 0.33 -11.21 12.51
C PHE A 476 -0.93 -10.36 12.60
N VAL A 477 -1.77 -10.66 13.59
CA VAL A 477 -3.08 -10.07 13.77
C VAL A 477 -3.07 -9.22 15.02
N ASP A 478 -3.56 -8.00 14.89
CA ASP A 478 -3.80 -7.09 15.98
C ASP A 478 -5.24 -7.24 16.49
N ILE A 479 -5.37 -7.61 17.75
CA ILE A 479 -6.66 -7.82 18.43
C ILE A 479 -6.93 -6.76 19.51
N GLY A 480 -6.15 -5.67 19.52
CA GLY A 480 -6.32 -4.56 20.46
C GLY A 480 -5.61 -4.71 21.80
N ILE A 481 -4.69 -5.68 21.95
CA ILE A 481 -3.98 -5.95 23.23
C ILE A 481 -2.55 -5.41 23.28
N ASN A 482 -2.19 -4.46 22.40
CA ASN A 482 -0.84 -3.87 22.31
C ASN A 482 0.29 -4.89 22.00
N GLN A 483 -0.10 -6.08 21.53
CA GLN A 483 0.78 -7.11 21.01
C GLN A 483 0.12 -7.77 19.81
N GLN A 484 0.91 -8.05 18.78
CA GLN A 484 0.43 -8.81 17.63
C GLN A 484 0.40 -10.30 17.96
N VAL A 485 -0.73 -10.93 17.70
CA VAL A 485 -0.89 -12.37 17.82
C VAL A 485 -0.47 -13.01 16.51
N ARG A 486 0.44 -13.98 16.57
CA ARG A 486 0.84 -14.76 15.39
C ARG A 486 -0.10 -15.93 15.18
N VAL A 487 -0.76 -15.97 14.04
CA VAL A 487 -1.54 -17.11 13.57
C VAL A 487 -0.70 -17.95 12.63
N SER A 488 -0.47 -19.21 13.00
CA SER A 488 0.23 -20.17 12.13
C SER A 488 -0.52 -20.39 10.83
N VAL A 489 0.20 -20.57 9.72
CA VAL A 489 -0.39 -20.89 8.39
C VAL A 489 -1.33 -22.10 8.47
N SER A 490 -0.99 -23.12 9.27
CA SER A 490 -1.82 -24.31 9.48
C SER A 490 -3.20 -24.04 10.12
N LYS A 491 -3.47 -22.81 10.54
CA LYS A 491 -4.73 -22.35 11.16
C LYS A 491 -5.44 -21.28 10.33
N ILE A 492 -4.93 -20.94 9.14
CA ILE A 492 -5.52 -20.00 8.20
C ILE A 492 -6.31 -20.81 7.18
N ASP A 493 -7.61 -20.55 7.07
CA ASP A 493 -8.51 -21.14 6.08
C ASP A 493 -8.82 -20.08 5.01
N GLU A 494 -8.19 -20.21 3.84
CA GLU A 494 -8.29 -19.27 2.73
C GLU A 494 -9.70 -19.23 2.11
N GLU A 495 -10.47 -20.33 2.15
CA GLU A 495 -11.78 -20.40 1.50
C GLU A 495 -12.90 -19.73 2.32
N ARG A 496 -12.70 -19.56 3.63
CA ARG A 496 -13.76 -19.07 4.54
C ARG A 496 -13.54 -17.67 5.07
N ASN A 497 -12.44 -16.99 4.72
CA ASN A 497 -12.01 -15.74 5.38
C ASN A 497 -12.07 -15.83 6.92
N ARG A 498 -11.85 -17.03 7.47
CA ARG A 498 -11.96 -17.31 8.91
C ARG A 498 -10.60 -17.67 9.47
N ILE A 499 -10.11 -16.82 10.35
CA ILE A 499 -8.90 -17.08 11.12
C ILE A 499 -9.35 -17.79 12.41
N SER A 500 -9.13 -19.11 12.48
CA SER A 500 -9.37 -19.85 13.73
C SER A 500 -8.21 -19.62 14.69
N LEU A 501 -8.31 -18.56 15.50
CA LEU A 501 -7.43 -18.31 16.65
C LEU A 501 -7.71 -19.35 17.73
N ARG A 502 -7.20 -20.58 17.57
CA ARG A 502 -6.90 -21.40 18.72
C ARG A 502 -5.64 -20.82 19.34
N LEU A 503 -5.78 -19.99 20.37
CA LEU A 503 -4.72 -19.67 21.35
C LEU A 503 -4.17 -21.02 21.85
N VAL A 504 -3.21 -21.60 21.13
CA VAL A 504 -2.53 -22.84 21.49
C VAL A 504 -1.14 -22.44 21.90
N GLU A 505 -0.97 -22.46 23.21
CA GLU A 505 0.25 -22.75 23.96
C GLU A 505 1.53 -22.22 23.33
N THR A 506 1.89 -20.99 23.71
CA THR A 506 3.13 -20.67 24.44
C THR A 506 3.34 -19.16 24.42
N LEU A 507 3.03 -18.51 25.55
CA LEU A 507 3.84 -17.39 26.02
C LEU A 507 5.01 -17.99 26.79
#